data_AF-A0A7W6UGB3-F1
#
_entry.id   AF-A0A7W6UGB3-F1
#
_cell.length_a   1.000
_cell.length_b   1.000
_cell.length_c   1.000
_cell.angle_alpha   90.00
_cell.angle_beta   90.00
_cell.angle_gamma   90.00
#
_symmetry.space_group_name_H-M   'P 1'
#
loop_
_entity.id
_entity.type
_entity.pdbx_description
1 polymer ?
#
loop_
_entity_poly.entity_id
_entity_poly.type
_entity_poly.pdbx_seq_one_letter_code
_entity_poly.pdbx_strand_id
1 'polypeptide(L)'
;MSEDDQPVENTVLSGPGEPEKPAERYQLGLCLSGGGYRAMLFHAGSLARLNEAGLLAKLDMISSVSGGSIASGLLAYVWPRLIFENEVAVNFKTEYLNRILAFSQVFADGSEADGASKFQLQYCL
;
A
#
# COMPACT_ATOMS: atom_id res chain seq x y z
N MET A 1 40.44 7.49 -23.20
CA MET A 1 39.11 7.18 -22.67
C MET A 1 39.07 7.53 -21.20
N SER A 2 38.36 8.59 -20.87
CA SER A 2 37.86 8.88 -19.52
C SER A 2 36.55 9.61 -19.77
N GLU A 3 35.48 8.84 -19.83
CA GLU A 3 34.11 9.34 -19.93
C GLU A 3 33.77 9.89 -18.54
N ASP A 4 33.77 11.21 -18.39
CA ASP A 4 33.25 11.89 -17.21
C ASP A 4 31.71 11.82 -17.26
N ASP A 5 31.16 10.98 -16.40
CA ASP A 5 29.73 10.82 -16.13
C ASP A 5 29.23 12.06 -15.37
N GLN A 6 28.64 13.02 -16.08
CA GLN A 6 27.99 14.18 -15.47
C GLN A 6 26.55 13.79 -15.10
N PRO A 7 26.12 13.90 -13.82
CA PRO A 7 24.75 13.62 -13.45
C PRO A 7 23.85 14.74 -13.98
N VAL A 8 22.86 14.36 -14.78
CA VAL A 8 21.89 15.28 -15.39
C VAL A 8 21.02 15.89 -14.29
N GLU A 9 21.26 17.17 -14.01
CA GLU A 9 20.52 17.98 -13.06
C GLU A 9 19.11 18.25 -13.64
N ASN A 10 18.07 17.73 -12.98
CA ASN A 10 16.68 18.02 -13.34
C ASN A 10 16.37 19.47 -12.95
N THR A 11 16.66 20.42 -13.84
CA THR A 11 16.33 21.83 -13.65
C THR A 11 14.83 22.05 -13.79
N VAL A 12 14.12 22.06 -12.65
CA VAL A 12 12.81 22.71 -12.55
C VAL A 12 13.09 24.21 -12.54
N LEU A 13 12.61 24.94 -13.55
CA LEU A 13 12.73 26.40 -13.60
C LEU A 13 11.80 27.02 -12.54
N SER A 14 12.29 27.18 -11.31
CA SER A 14 11.65 28.00 -10.27
C SER A 14 11.68 29.47 -10.69
N GLY A 15 10.53 30.14 -10.70
CA GLY A 15 10.45 31.59 -10.93
C GLY A 15 11.15 32.39 -9.82
N PRO A 16 11.58 33.63 -10.09
CA PRO A 16 12.40 34.38 -9.14
C PRO A 16 11.56 34.87 -7.95
N GLY A 17 11.86 34.36 -6.74
CA GLY A 17 11.56 35.06 -5.50
C GLY A 17 10.61 34.40 -4.51
N GLU A 18 10.09 33.19 -4.74
CA GLU A 18 9.45 32.45 -3.66
C GLU A 18 10.52 31.76 -2.80
N PRO A 19 10.47 31.91 -1.45
CA PRO A 19 11.33 31.12 -0.59
C PRO A 19 11.00 29.64 -0.82
N GLU A 20 11.95 28.91 -1.40
CA GLU A 20 11.92 27.45 -1.55
C GLU A 20 11.50 26.86 -0.19
N LYS A 21 10.24 26.41 -0.07
CA LYS A 21 9.79 25.71 1.14
C LYS A 21 10.70 24.50 1.30
N PRO A 22 11.35 24.30 2.46
CA PRO A 22 12.14 23.10 2.69
C PRO A 22 11.28 21.89 2.35
N ALA A 23 11.77 21.02 1.47
CA ALA A 23 11.06 19.81 1.10
C ALA A 23 10.69 19.05 2.37
N GLU A 24 9.39 18.82 2.58
CA GLU A 24 8.88 18.13 3.75
C GLU A 24 9.47 16.70 3.76
N ARG A 25 10.26 16.39 4.79
CA ARG A 25 10.93 15.09 4.89
C ARG A 25 10.00 14.09 5.54
N TYR A 26 9.45 13.19 4.73
CA TYR A 26 8.81 11.97 5.21
C TYR A 26 9.87 11.07 5.86
N GLN A 27 9.62 10.59 7.07
CA GLN A 27 10.54 9.72 7.81
C GLN A 27 10.46 8.28 7.32
N LEU A 28 9.26 7.81 6.95
CA LEU A 28 9.06 6.46 6.41
C LEU A 28 8.01 6.42 5.29
N GLY A 29 8.44 6.03 4.10
CA GLY A 29 7.60 5.83 2.93
C GLY A 29 7.45 4.36 2.55
N LEU A 30 6.28 3.98 2.03
CA LEU A 30 5.97 2.64 1.54
C LEU A 30 5.50 2.69 0.08
N CYS A 31 6.07 1.84 -0.78
CA CYS A 31 5.71 1.74 -2.19
C CYS A 31 5.01 0.40 -2.48
N LEU A 32 3.75 0.45 -2.92
CA LEU A 32 2.95 -0.74 -3.25
C LEU A 32 2.86 -0.91 -4.77
N SER A 33 3.60 -1.87 -5.31
CA SER A 33 3.60 -2.19 -6.74
C SER A 33 2.26 -2.79 -7.22
N GLY A 34 2.06 -2.77 -8.54
CA GLY A 34 0.93 -3.37 -9.22
C GLY A 34 1.05 -4.90 -9.38
N GLY A 35 0.09 -5.49 -10.09
CA GLY A 35 -0.03 -6.95 -10.26
C GLY A 35 -1.43 -7.48 -9.97
N GLY A 36 -2.43 -6.61 -10.09
CA GLY A 36 -3.85 -6.93 -9.89
C GLY A 36 -4.15 -7.48 -8.50
N TYR A 37 -5.10 -8.40 -8.47
CA TYR A 37 -5.61 -9.02 -7.25
C TYR A 37 -4.55 -9.69 -6.36
N ARG A 38 -3.58 -10.40 -6.96
CA ARG A 38 -2.53 -11.09 -6.18
C ARG A 38 -1.63 -10.11 -5.45
N ALA A 39 -1.26 -9.02 -6.12
CA ALA A 39 -0.48 -7.94 -5.50
C ALA A 39 -1.26 -7.28 -4.36
N MET A 40 -2.55 -7.01 -4.57
CA MET A 40 -3.43 -6.46 -3.53
C MET A 40 -3.40 -7.32 -2.24
N LEU A 41 -3.55 -8.63 -2.35
CA LEU A 41 -3.54 -9.54 -1.19
C LEU A 41 -2.16 -9.71 -0.56
N PHE A 42 -1.10 -9.74 -1.37
CA PHE A 42 0.27 -9.73 -0.85
C PHE A 42 0.53 -8.46 0.00
N HIS A 43 0.10 -7.30 -0.50
CA HIS A 43 0.20 -6.04 0.22
C HIS A 43 -0.67 -6.04 1.48
N ALA A 44 -1.86 -6.65 1.45
CA ALA A 44 -2.70 -6.79 2.63
C ALA A 44 -2.01 -7.56 3.77
N GLY A 45 -1.37 -8.69 3.45
CA GLY A 45 -0.57 -9.47 4.41
C GLY A 45 0.66 -8.71 4.89
N SER A 46 1.35 -8.01 3.98
CA SER A 46 2.51 -7.17 4.32
C SER A 46 2.13 -6.04 5.29
N LEU A 47 1.00 -5.37 5.07
CA LEU A 47 0.48 -4.34 5.96
C LEU A 47 0.08 -4.90 7.32
N ALA A 48 -0.44 -6.14 7.38
CA ALA A 48 -0.71 -6.81 8.65
C ALA A 48 0.58 -7.06 9.46
N ARG A 49 1.64 -7.54 8.80
CA ARG A 49 2.96 -7.72 9.44
C ARG A 49 3.57 -6.39 9.88
N LEU A 50 3.45 -5.34 9.07
CA LEU A 50 3.89 -3.99 9.46
C LEU A 50 3.11 -3.47 10.67
N ASN A 51 1.82 -3.77 10.77
CA ASN A 51 1.00 -3.41 11.92
C ASN A 51 1.47 -4.13 13.20
N GLU A 52 1.65 -5.45 13.13
CA GLU A 52 2.13 -6.26 14.26
C GLU A 52 3.53 -5.82 14.74
N ALA A 53 4.37 -5.32 13.83
CA ALA A 53 5.69 -4.80 14.14
C ALA A 53 5.69 -3.34 14.67
N GLY A 54 4.51 -2.69 14.79
CA GLY A 54 4.41 -1.28 15.17
C GLY A 54 4.95 -0.29 14.12
N LEU A 55 5.25 -0.76 12.92
CA LEU A 55 5.80 0.04 11.83
C LEU A 55 4.70 0.75 11.03
N LEU A 56 3.48 0.20 11.02
CA LEU A 56 2.35 0.81 10.30
C LEU A 56 2.07 2.23 10.82
N ALA A 57 2.10 2.44 12.13
CA ALA A 57 1.86 3.75 12.75
C ALA A 57 2.92 4.81 12.42
N LYS A 58 4.07 4.39 11.87
CA LYS A 58 5.21 5.26 11.54
C LYS A 58 5.23 5.65 10.07
N LEU A 59 4.32 5.13 9.24
CA LEU A 59 4.25 5.48 7.82
C LEU A 59 3.75 6.90 7.63
N ASP A 60 4.54 7.72 6.95
CA ASP A 60 4.17 9.09 6.61
C ASP A 60 3.63 9.20 5.18
N MET A 61 4.06 8.30 4.29
CA MET A 61 3.66 8.31 2.88
C MET A 61 3.48 6.90 2.32
N ILE A 62 2.44 6.71 1.50
CA ILE A 62 2.27 5.53 0.67
C ILE A 62 2.16 5.94 -0.80
N SER A 63 3.03 5.41 -1.65
CA SER A 63 2.87 5.46 -3.11
C SER A 63 2.39 4.10 -3.61
N SER A 64 1.57 4.07 -4.66
CA SER A 64 1.00 2.80 -5.13
C SER A 64 0.50 2.84 -6.56
N VAL A 65 0.43 1.67 -7.22
CA VAL A 65 -0.15 1.52 -8.56
C VAL A 65 -1.06 0.29 -8.67
N SER A 66 -2.10 0.36 -9.50
CA SER A 66 -2.98 -0.78 -9.85
C SER A 66 -3.52 -1.53 -8.61
N GLY A 67 -3.23 -2.83 -8.45
CA GLY A 67 -3.65 -3.62 -7.29
C GLY A 67 -3.11 -3.10 -5.96
N GLY A 68 -1.92 -2.47 -5.96
CA GLY A 68 -1.39 -1.76 -4.80
C GLY A 68 -2.24 -0.55 -4.41
N SER A 69 -2.84 0.15 -5.39
CA SER A 69 -3.73 1.30 -5.15
C SER A 69 -5.04 0.91 -4.49
N ILE A 70 -5.52 -0.32 -4.72
CA ILE A 70 -6.68 -0.85 -4.00
C ILE A 70 -6.32 -1.09 -2.54
N ALA A 71 -5.18 -1.72 -2.28
CA ALA A 71 -4.71 -2.00 -0.92
C ALA A 71 -4.45 -0.71 -0.12
N SER A 72 -3.74 0.26 -0.71
CA SER A 72 -3.48 1.57 -0.06
C SER A 72 -4.74 2.41 0.06
N GLY A 73 -5.62 2.42 -0.95
CA GLY A 73 -6.86 3.18 -0.95
C GLY A 73 -7.82 2.72 0.14
N LEU A 74 -7.99 1.41 0.31
CA LEU A 74 -8.79 0.88 1.43
C LEU A 74 -8.14 1.20 2.78
N LEU A 75 -6.81 1.14 2.88
CA LEU A 75 -6.09 1.44 4.13
C LEU A 75 -6.33 2.90 4.52
N ALA A 76 -6.18 3.83 3.58
CA ALA A 76 -6.46 5.24 3.78
C ALA A 76 -7.93 5.48 4.17
N TYR A 77 -8.87 4.76 3.54
CA TYR A 77 -10.30 4.88 3.86
C TYR A 77 -10.65 4.43 5.28
N VAL A 78 -9.97 3.41 5.81
CA VAL A 78 -10.23 2.90 7.17
C VAL A 78 -9.33 3.52 8.23
N TRP A 79 -8.29 4.24 7.83
CA TRP A 79 -7.29 4.86 8.71
C TRP A 79 -7.91 5.62 9.89
N PRO A 80 -8.93 6.49 9.71
CA PRO A 80 -9.52 7.23 10.83
C PRO A 80 -10.26 6.35 11.85
N ARG A 81 -10.54 5.09 11.49
CA ARG A 81 -11.21 4.10 12.36
C ARG A 81 -10.23 3.17 13.06
N LEU A 82 -8.94 3.21 12.71
CA LEU A 82 -7.93 2.37 13.36
C LEU A 82 -7.65 2.87 14.78
N ILE A 83 -7.65 1.94 15.72
CA ILE A 83 -7.35 2.19 17.13
C ILE A 83 -5.94 1.66 17.38
N PHE A 84 -4.99 2.58 17.59
CA PHE A 84 -3.59 2.24 17.83
C PHE A 84 -3.31 2.14 19.34
N GLU A 85 -2.80 1.00 19.78
CA GLU A 85 -2.29 0.76 21.13
C GLU A 85 -0.85 0.24 21.01
N ASN A 86 0.10 0.89 21.68
CA ASN A 86 1.53 0.57 21.57
C ASN A 86 2.02 0.45 20.11
N GLU A 87 1.64 1.41 19.26
CA GLU A 87 1.95 1.46 17.82
C GLU A 87 1.26 0.40 16.95
N VAL A 88 0.44 -0.48 17.54
CA VAL A 88 -0.28 -1.55 16.82
C VAL A 88 -1.77 -1.19 16.71
N ALA A 89 -2.33 -1.20 15.50
CA ALA A 89 -3.77 -1.07 15.32
C ALA A 89 -4.49 -2.36 15.74
N VAL A 90 -5.15 -2.36 16.91
CA VAL A 90 -5.75 -3.56 17.53
C VAL A 90 -6.98 -4.05 16.77
N ASN A 91 -7.68 -3.15 16.07
CA ASN A 91 -8.84 -3.47 15.24
C ASN A 91 -8.49 -3.62 13.74
N PHE A 92 -7.21 -3.69 13.38
CA PHE A 92 -6.75 -3.78 11.98
C PHE A 92 -7.38 -4.95 11.23
N LYS A 93 -7.50 -6.12 11.88
CA LYS A 93 -8.13 -7.29 11.27
C LYS A 93 -9.57 -7.01 10.85
N THR A 94 -10.34 -6.41 11.74
CA THR A 94 -11.76 -6.12 11.51
C THR A 94 -11.96 -5.00 10.51
N GLU A 95 -11.22 -3.90 10.66
CA GLU A 95 -11.41 -2.73 9.80
C GLU A 95 -10.78 -2.88 8.42
N TYR A 96 -9.63 -3.55 8.29
CA TYR A 96 -8.90 -3.64 7.04
C TYR A 96 -8.93 -5.04 6.42
N LEU A 97 -8.40 -6.05 7.12
CA LEU A 97 -8.20 -7.39 6.53
C LEU A 97 -9.50 -8.05 6.11
N ASN A 98 -10.53 -8.01 6.95
CA ASN A 98 -11.81 -8.63 6.61
C ASN A 98 -12.45 -7.98 5.37
N ARG A 99 -12.32 -6.66 5.22
CA ARG A 99 -12.88 -5.93 4.08
C ARG A 99 -12.13 -6.22 2.79
N ILE A 100 -10.80 -6.24 2.82
CA ILE A 100 -10.02 -6.49 1.62
C ILE A 100 -10.16 -7.93 1.14
N LEU A 101 -10.29 -8.89 2.07
CA LEU A 101 -10.58 -10.29 1.76
C LEU A 101 -12.01 -10.48 1.22
N ALA A 102 -13.00 -9.80 1.78
CA ALA A 102 -14.36 -9.83 1.24
C ALA A 102 -14.44 -9.22 -0.17
N PHE A 103 -13.78 -8.08 -0.40
CA PHE A 103 -13.64 -7.49 -1.74
C PHE A 103 -12.96 -8.46 -2.72
N SER A 104 -12.00 -9.23 -2.21
CA SER A 104 -11.24 -10.20 -2.97
C SER A 104 -12.11 -11.31 -3.58
N GLN A 105 -13.13 -11.75 -2.86
CA GLN A 105 -14.02 -12.85 -3.28
C GLN A 105 -14.86 -12.47 -4.51
N VAL A 106 -15.23 -11.19 -4.65
CA VAL A 106 -16.03 -10.69 -5.79
C VAL A 106 -15.31 -10.86 -7.14
N PHE A 107 -13.98 -10.83 -7.15
CA PHE A 107 -13.18 -11.01 -8.37
C PHE A 107 -12.84 -12.47 -8.65
N ALA A 108 -12.81 -13.33 -7.63
CA ALA A 108 -12.61 -14.77 -7.81
C ALA A 108 -13.84 -15.44 -8.45
N ASP A 109 -15.04 -14.91 -8.18
CA ASP A 109 -16.30 -15.44 -8.71
C ASP A 109 -16.63 -14.92 -10.14
N GLY A 110 -15.71 -14.21 -10.78
CA GLY A 110 -15.87 -13.60 -12.11
C GLY A 110 -15.65 -14.53 -13.31
N SER A 111 -15.56 -15.84 -13.11
CA SER A 111 -15.48 -16.82 -14.20
C SER A 111 -16.16 -18.14 -13.85
N GLU A 112 -17.43 -18.11 -13.43
CA GLU A 112 -18.31 -19.30 -13.55
C GLU A 112 -19.29 -19.10 -14.72
N ALA A 113 -18.72 -19.18 -15.92
CA ALA A 113 -19.40 -19.74 -17.08
C ALA A 113 -18.53 -20.84 -17.71
N ASP A 114 -17.94 -21.72 -16.90
CA ASP A 114 -17.81 -23.15 -17.22
C ASP A 114 -17.33 -23.91 -15.97
N GLY A 115 -17.68 -25.18 -15.89
CA GLY A 115 -17.73 -25.98 -14.67
C GLY A 115 -16.45 -26.07 -13.82
N ALA A 116 -16.70 -26.01 -12.51
CA ALA A 116 -16.08 -26.85 -11.48
C ALA A 116 -14.57 -26.70 -11.21
N SER A 117 -14.23 -25.94 -10.17
CA SER A 117 -13.51 -26.47 -9.00
C SER A 117 -13.41 -25.43 -7.89
N LYS A 118 -13.91 -25.80 -6.69
CA LYS A 118 -13.79 -25.04 -5.44
C LYS A 118 -12.33 -24.68 -5.16
N PHE A 119 -11.91 -23.46 -5.47
CA PHE A 119 -10.70 -22.88 -4.90
C PHE A 119 -11.07 -22.18 -3.60
N GLN A 120 -11.18 -22.97 -2.53
CA GLN A 120 -11.25 -22.45 -1.18
C GLN A 120 -9.86 -21.88 -0.87
N LEU A 121 -9.67 -20.57 -1.03
CA LEU A 121 -8.50 -19.85 -0.54
C LEU A 121 -8.50 -19.90 0.99
N GLN A 122 -8.05 -21.02 1.54
CA GLN A 122 -7.65 -21.14 2.93
C GLN A 122 -6.35 -20.32 3.07
N TYR A 123 -6.48 -19.03 3.38
CA TYR A 123 -5.35 -18.24 3.84
C TYR A 123 -4.89 -18.82 5.19
N CYS A 124 -3.81 -19.63 5.18
CA CYS A 124 -3.00 -19.84 6.37
C CYS A 124 -2.25 -18.54 6.66
N LEU A 125 -2.69 -17.85 7.71
CA LEU A 125 -1.86 -16.97 8.52
C LEU A 125 -1.31 -17.78 9.70
#